data_AF-A0A352Q290-F1
#
_entry.id   AF-A0A352Q290-F1
#
_cell.length_a   1.000
_cell.length_b   1.000
_cell.length_c   1.000
_cell.angle_alpha   90.00
_cell.angle_beta   90.00
_cell.angle_gamma   90.00
#
_symmetry.space_group_name_H-M   'P 1'
#
loop_
_entity.id
_entity.type
_entity.pdbx_description
1 polymer ?
#
loop_
_entity_poly.entity_id
_entity_poly.type
_entity_poly.pdbx_seq_one_letter_code
_entity_poly.pdbx_strand_id
1 'polypeptide(L)'
;MDSQNTHIMENGYIVDALPDVPDLRDWNFEPSLRKLALKVDPPNNLFILDQQQEGACTGFGLAAVVNLLNQQRQSRVRVSPRMLYEMAKRHDKWPGENYAGSSCRGAILGWYHMGVCEEEEWPYRPNRPGNLTAERAKAARNHTLGAYYRVQPRISDFHAAINEAGAIFCSARTHIGWQRPHRSTGLIPFDDTPVGGHAFAIVGYDDKAFWVQNSWGEDWGIQGKPGRRGLARWSYEDWHQNLMDAWVFSLALSTPQIWHLPPSIERNRSQAAKTVSPQRSEIAGHFVHVDDGSFHTQGTYWSDAQDVRTTAKHLARHGKDRYRHLLLYAHGGLNSPKASARRIAAMKQTFKDNGVYPYHIMYDTGILEEIKDVILKRAAHATERAGAISDWSDRLLEWTTRVPGRALWREMKSGAAQPFLPTGAG
;
A
#
# COMPACT_ATOMS: atom_id res chain seq x y z
N MET A 1 26.62 13.52 14.35
CA MET A 1 26.70 13.50 12.88
C MET A 1 26.93 12.05 12.52
N ASP A 2 25.86 11.28 12.51
CA ASP A 2 25.96 9.84 12.27
C ASP A 2 25.90 9.57 10.77
N SER A 3 26.93 8.85 10.31
CA SER A 3 27.14 8.39 8.95
C SER A 3 25.89 7.76 8.35
N GLN A 4 25.47 8.27 7.19
CA GLN A 4 24.41 7.71 6.36
C GLN A 4 24.66 6.22 6.11
N ASN A 5 23.82 5.36 6.68
CA ASN A 5 23.71 3.94 6.32
C ASN A 5 23.41 3.85 4.82
N THR A 6 24.41 3.50 4.03
CA THR A 6 24.30 3.43 2.58
C THR A 6 23.66 2.09 2.21
N HIS A 7 22.32 2.08 2.12
CA HIS A 7 21.52 1.03 1.49
C HIS A 7 21.72 1.00 -0.03
N ILE A 8 22.97 1.11 -0.49
CA ILE A 8 23.35 1.24 -1.90
C ILE A 8 24.33 0.11 -2.20
N MET A 9 24.02 -0.72 -3.19
CA MET A 9 24.92 -1.73 -3.71
C MET A 9 26.04 -1.11 -4.56
N GLU A 10 27.15 -1.82 -4.75
CA GLU A 10 28.29 -1.34 -5.56
C GLU A 10 27.88 -1.07 -7.02
N ASN A 11 26.87 -1.80 -7.51
CA ASN A 11 26.26 -1.62 -8.81
C ASN A 11 25.26 -0.44 -8.88
N GLY A 12 25.10 0.33 -7.79
CA GLY A 12 24.31 1.57 -7.72
C GLY A 12 22.83 1.37 -7.37
N TYR A 13 22.34 0.14 -7.22
CA TYR A 13 20.95 -0.11 -6.83
C TYR A 13 20.70 0.17 -5.36
N ILE A 14 19.57 0.81 -5.06
CA ILE A 14 19.15 1.13 -3.69
C ILE A 14 18.23 0.02 -3.15
N VAL A 15 18.55 -0.49 -1.96
CA VAL A 15 17.87 -1.60 -1.28
C VAL A 15 17.43 -1.18 0.13
N ASP A 16 16.31 -0.47 0.20
CA ASP A 16 15.76 0.15 1.40
C ASP A 16 14.37 -0.38 1.79
N ALA A 17 13.99 -1.59 1.35
CA ALA A 17 12.74 -2.21 1.78
C ALA A 17 12.74 -2.45 3.30
N LEU A 18 11.62 -2.13 3.94
CA LEU A 18 11.44 -2.31 5.39
C LEU A 18 10.61 -3.57 5.68
N PRO A 19 10.87 -4.29 6.79
CA PRO A 19 10.05 -5.40 7.20
C PRO A 19 8.65 -4.93 7.61
N ASP A 20 7.62 -5.70 7.30
CA ASP A 20 6.25 -5.40 7.69
C ASP A 20 6.09 -5.45 9.23
N VAL A 21 5.53 -4.39 9.83
CA VAL A 21 5.12 -4.41 11.25
C VAL A 21 4.05 -5.50 11.45
N PRO A 22 4.11 -6.39 12.45
CA PRO A 22 3.07 -7.42 12.64
C PRO A 22 1.65 -6.84 12.76
N ASP A 23 0.69 -7.38 12.02
CA ASP A 23 -0.72 -7.00 12.08
C ASP A 23 -1.60 -8.27 12.20
N LEU A 24 -2.33 -8.39 13.31
CA LEU A 24 -3.19 -9.56 13.59
C LEU A 24 -4.38 -9.67 12.61
N ARG A 25 -4.62 -8.65 11.79
CA ARG A 25 -5.68 -8.63 10.77
C ARG A 25 -5.22 -9.18 9.43
N ASP A 26 -3.92 -9.45 9.25
CA ASP A 26 -3.42 -10.10 8.06
C ASP A 26 -4.01 -11.50 7.93
N TRP A 27 -4.59 -11.80 6.78
CA TRP A 27 -5.08 -13.14 6.49
C TRP A 27 -3.91 -14.04 6.10
N ASN A 28 -3.77 -15.17 6.79
CA ASN A 28 -2.77 -16.16 6.43
C ASN A 28 -3.20 -16.91 5.16
N PHE A 29 -2.24 -17.21 4.29
CA PHE A 29 -2.43 -18.14 3.20
C PHE A 29 -2.56 -19.55 3.78
N GLU A 30 -3.67 -20.22 3.46
CA GLU A 30 -3.90 -21.61 3.82
C GLU A 30 -3.82 -22.47 2.54
N PRO A 31 -2.75 -23.27 2.39
CA PRO A 31 -2.59 -24.15 1.24
C PRO A 31 -3.78 -25.08 1.01
N SER A 32 -4.18 -25.24 -0.26
CA SER A 32 -5.06 -26.35 -0.64
C SER A 32 -4.30 -27.67 -0.60
N LEU A 33 -5.00 -28.78 -0.38
CA LEU A 33 -4.41 -30.13 -0.38
C LEU A 33 -4.16 -30.69 -1.79
N ARG A 34 -3.98 -29.80 -2.78
CA ARG A 34 -3.73 -30.21 -4.16
C ARG A 34 -2.32 -30.79 -4.30
N LYS A 35 -2.13 -31.68 -5.27
CA LYS A 35 -0.81 -32.22 -5.58
C LYS A 35 0.10 -31.10 -6.11
N LEU A 36 1.26 -30.91 -5.48
CA LEU A 36 2.26 -29.93 -5.89
C LEU A 36 3.15 -30.49 -7.01
N ALA A 37 3.59 -29.62 -7.92
CA ALA A 37 4.64 -29.98 -8.86
C ALA A 37 5.98 -30.21 -8.13
N LEU A 38 6.85 -31.08 -8.66
CA LEU A 38 8.19 -31.26 -8.08
C LEU A 38 9.11 -30.07 -8.35
N LYS A 39 8.83 -29.32 -9.41
CA LYS A 39 9.50 -28.08 -9.81
C LYS A 39 8.52 -27.20 -10.55
N VAL A 40 8.73 -25.89 -10.46
CA VAL A 40 8.00 -24.89 -11.25
C VAL A 40 9.05 -23.99 -11.89
N ASP A 41 9.22 -24.14 -13.20
CA ASP A 41 10.14 -23.31 -13.99
C ASP A 41 9.50 -21.93 -14.26
N PRO A 42 10.26 -20.82 -14.22
CA PRO A 42 9.73 -19.50 -14.55
C PRO A 42 9.25 -19.46 -16.01
N PRO A 43 8.22 -18.67 -16.35
CA PRO A 43 7.87 -18.38 -17.74
C PRO A 43 9.04 -17.72 -18.50
N ASN A 44 9.15 -17.98 -19.80
CA ASN A 44 10.22 -17.42 -20.63
C ASN A 44 9.95 -15.97 -21.08
N ASN A 45 8.74 -15.46 -20.87
CA ASN A 45 8.25 -14.17 -21.35
C ASN A 45 7.94 -13.19 -20.21
N LEU A 46 8.58 -13.35 -19.05
CA LEU A 46 8.45 -12.41 -17.94
C LEU A 46 8.87 -11.00 -18.37
N PHE A 47 8.12 -9.99 -17.95
CA PHE A 47 8.53 -8.60 -18.13
C PHE A 47 9.60 -8.25 -17.10
N ILE A 48 10.86 -8.26 -17.52
CA ILE A 48 11.98 -7.85 -16.67
C ILE A 48 11.93 -6.34 -16.46
N LEU A 49 12.11 -5.92 -15.21
CA LEU A 49 11.98 -4.53 -14.80
C LEU A 49 13.32 -4.00 -14.27
N ASP A 50 13.46 -2.67 -14.26
CA ASP A 50 14.66 -1.99 -13.80
C ASP A 50 14.30 -0.74 -12.98
N GLN A 51 14.55 -0.79 -11.68
CA GLN A 51 14.32 0.31 -10.73
C GLN A 51 15.43 1.37 -10.76
N GLN A 52 16.54 1.10 -11.46
CA GLN A 52 17.72 1.95 -11.53
C GLN A 52 18.19 2.39 -10.13
N GLN A 53 18.60 3.64 -9.97
CA GLN A 53 19.20 4.17 -8.73
C GLN A 53 18.15 4.79 -7.78
N GLU A 54 16.96 4.21 -7.69
CA GLU A 54 15.90 4.65 -6.78
C GLU A 54 15.44 3.50 -5.88
N GLY A 55 15.14 3.77 -4.61
CA GLY A 55 14.61 2.82 -3.62
C GLY A 55 13.16 2.37 -3.89
N ALA A 56 12.84 2.05 -5.15
CA ALA A 56 11.49 1.74 -5.61
C ALA A 56 11.17 0.22 -5.60
N CYS A 57 12.02 -0.60 -5.00
CA CYS A 57 11.96 -2.07 -5.08
C CYS A 57 10.59 -2.66 -4.73
N THR A 58 9.87 -2.13 -3.75
CA THR A 58 8.52 -2.63 -3.38
C THR A 58 7.51 -2.47 -4.51
N GLY A 59 7.49 -1.32 -5.18
CA GLY A 59 6.62 -1.06 -6.32
C GLY A 59 6.99 -1.94 -7.53
N PHE A 60 8.28 -2.17 -7.73
CA PHE A 60 8.79 -3.01 -8.81
C PHE A 60 8.55 -4.51 -8.58
N GLY A 61 8.84 -5.02 -7.38
CA GLY A 61 8.58 -6.41 -7.01
C GLY A 61 7.08 -6.73 -7.08
N LEU A 62 6.22 -5.82 -6.62
CA LEU A 62 4.77 -5.98 -6.74
C LEU A 62 4.31 -5.92 -8.21
N ALA A 63 4.86 -4.99 -9.01
CA ALA A 63 4.57 -4.93 -10.45
C ALA A 63 4.95 -6.24 -11.16
N ALA A 64 6.09 -6.85 -10.83
CA ALA A 64 6.52 -8.12 -11.41
C ALA A 64 5.49 -9.23 -11.15
N VAL A 65 4.98 -9.35 -9.92
CA VAL A 65 3.92 -10.31 -9.59
C VAL A 65 2.62 -10.00 -10.34
N VAL A 66 2.14 -8.76 -10.32
CA VAL A 66 0.88 -8.38 -11.00
C VAL A 66 0.97 -8.64 -12.51
N ASN A 67 2.11 -8.32 -13.12
CA ASN A 67 2.37 -8.58 -14.53
C ASN A 67 2.34 -10.07 -14.87
N LEU A 68 2.97 -10.92 -14.06
CA LEU A 68 2.92 -12.37 -14.24
C LEU A 68 1.48 -12.90 -14.08
N LEU A 69 0.73 -12.43 -13.10
CA LEU A 69 -0.68 -12.81 -12.92
C LEU A 69 -1.55 -12.39 -14.10
N ASN A 70 -1.30 -11.22 -14.70
CA ASN A 70 -1.95 -10.79 -15.93
C ASN A 70 -1.59 -11.72 -17.10
N GLN A 71 -0.31 -12.06 -17.27
CA GLN A 71 0.16 -12.98 -18.31
C GLN A 71 -0.49 -14.38 -18.19
N GLN A 72 -0.63 -14.90 -16.97
CA GLN A 72 -1.32 -16.17 -16.70
C GLN A 72 -2.81 -16.15 -17.09
N ARG A 73 -3.43 -14.98 -17.05
CA ARG A 73 -4.81 -14.75 -17.53
C ARG A 73 -4.87 -14.34 -19.00
N GLN A 74 -3.77 -14.53 -19.75
CA GLN A 74 -3.63 -14.17 -21.17
C GLN A 74 -3.78 -12.66 -21.45
N SER A 75 -3.62 -11.82 -20.43
CA SER A 75 -3.57 -10.38 -20.57
C SER A 75 -2.14 -9.92 -20.85
N ARG A 76 -1.98 -8.97 -21.78
CA ARG A 76 -0.69 -8.33 -22.09
C ARG A 76 -0.45 -7.06 -21.29
N VAL A 77 -1.39 -6.68 -20.42
CA VAL A 77 -1.29 -5.46 -19.63
C VAL A 77 -0.07 -5.50 -18.72
N ARG A 78 0.70 -4.41 -18.78
CA ARG A 78 1.81 -4.15 -17.88
C ARG A 78 1.43 -3.00 -16.94
N VAL A 79 1.50 -3.23 -15.64
CA VAL A 79 1.14 -2.21 -14.64
C VAL A 79 2.32 -1.30 -14.31
N SER A 80 2.03 -0.09 -13.85
CA SER A 80 3.02 0.92 -13.49
C SER A 80 3.70 0.64 -12.13
N PRO A 81 4.98 0.21 -12.09
CA PRO A 81 5.76 0.19 -10.85
C PRO A 81 5.87 1.56 -10.20
N ARG A 82 5.89 2.66 -10.99
CA ARG A 82 5.91 4.02 -10.45
C ARG A 82 4.67 4.31 -9.61
N MET A 83 3.48 3.97 -10.11
CA MET A 83 2.25 4.19 -9.34
C MET A 83 2.26 3.36 -8.05
N LEU A 84 2.64 2.08 -8.12
CA LEU A 84 2.69 1.19 -6.94
C LEU A 84 3.64 1.74 -5.88
N TYR A 85 4.83 2.19 -6.27
CA TYR A 85 5.80 2.79 -5.35
C TYR A 85 5.32 4.11 -4.72
N GLU A 86 4.73 5.01 -5.51
CA GLU A 86 4.19 6.27 -4.98
C GLU A 86 3.00 6.03 -4.03
N MET A 87 2.18 4.99 -4.27
CA MET A 87 1.12 4.64 -3.33
C MET A 87 1.70 3.99 -2.08
N ALA A 88 2.71 3.12 -2.20
CA ALA A 88 3.38 2.50 -1.06
C ALA A 88 3.84 3.54 -0.03
N LYS A 89 4.57 4.57 -0.49
CA LYS A 89 5.04 5.67 0.36
C LYS A 89 3.93 6.42 1.10
N ARG A 90 2.72 6.51 0.52
CA ARG A 90 1.58 7.15 1.19
C ARG A 90 0.99 6.29 2.30
N HIS A 91 1.18 4.98 2.24
CA HIS A 91 0.66 4.02 3.22
C HIS A 91 1.69 3.56 4.26
N ASP A 92 2.98 3.76 4.00
CA ASP A 92 4.08 3.37 4.92
C ASP A 92 4.55 4.46 5.88
N LYS A 93 4.44 5.74 5.49
CA LYS A 93 4.96 6.82 6.34
C LYS A 93 4.06 7.03 7.56
N TRP A 94 4.69 7.05 8.73
CA TRP A 94 4.11 7.57 9.96
C TRP A 94 4.47 9.06 10.09
N PRO A 95 3.57 9.92 10.62
CA PRO A 95 3.91 11.30 10.93
C PRO A 95 5.14 11.37 11.84
N GLY A 96 6.17 12.11 11.43
CA GLY A 96 7.39 12.35 12.24
C GLY A 96 8.61 11.47 11.92
N GLU A 97 8.51 10.46 11.06
CA GLU A 97 9.65 9.60 10.69
C GLU A 97 10.09 9.80 9.23
N ASN A 98 11.37 10.14 9.04
CA ASN A 98 12.00 10.27 7.72
C ASN A 98 12.39 8.88 7.17
N TYR A 99 11.40 8.11 6.72
CA TYR A 99 11.68 6.88 5.96
C TYR A 99 12.05 7.21 4.51
N ALA A 100 13.19 6.66 4.07
CA ALA A 100 13.60 6.68 2.66
C ALA A 100 12.92 5.57 1.84
N GLY A 101 12.66 4.41 2.47
CA GLY A 101 12.09 3.22 1.83
C GLY A 101 10.59 3.00 2.04
N SER A 102 10.13 1.79 1.67
CA SER A 102 8.73 1.33 1.77
C SER A 102 8.67 -0.15 2.16
N SER A 103 7.51 -0.64 2.57
CA SER A 103 7.28 -2.03 2.98
C SER A 103 6.44 -2.80 1.95
N CYS A 104 6.43 -4.13 2.05
CA CYS A 104 5.54 -4.95 1.23
C CYS A 104 4.06 -4.61 1.52
N ARG A 105 3.70 -4.46 2.80
CA ARG A 105 2.32 -4.12 3.18
C ARG A 105 1.90 -2.75 2.67
N GLY A 106 2.78 -1.74 2.71
CA GLY A 106 2.48 -0.42 2.17
C GLY A 106 2.14 -0.46 0.69
N ALA A 107 2.94 -1.17 -0.10
CA ALA A 107 2.67 -1.39 -1.52
C ALA A 107 1.33 -2.12 -1.75
N ILE A 108 1.03 -3.15 -0.95
CA ILE A 108 -0.23 -3.89 -1.02
C ILE A 108 -1.42 -3.00 -0.66
N LEU A 109 -1.34 -2.21 0.41
CA LEU A 109 -2.41 -1.30 0.83
C LEU A 109 -2.64 -0.18 -0.20
N GLY A 110 -1.56 0.34 -0.78
CA GLY A 110 -1.63 1.27 -1.89
C GLY A 110 -2.40 0.71 -3.07
N TRP A 111 -2.07 -0.53 -3.47
CA TRP A 111 -2.79 -1.21 -4.54
C TRP A 111 -4.24 -1.55 -4.17
N TYR A 112 -4.48 -2.03 -2.95
CA TYR A 112 -5.82 -2.36 -2.45
C TYR A 112 -6.77 -1.15 -2.50
N HIS A 113 -6.29 0.03 -2.07
CA HIS A 113 -7.13 1.22 -1.99
C HIS A 113 -7.25 1.99 -3.32
N MET A 114 -6.24 1.90 -4.18
CA MET A 114 -6.14 2.76 -5.36
C MET A 114 -6.21 2.03 -6.70
N GLY A 115 -6.07 0.69 -6.70
CA GLY A 115 -5.76 -0.06 -7.91
C GLY A 115 -4.37 0.30 -8.46
N VAL A 116 -4.10 -0.03 -9.72
CA VAL A 116 -2.86 0.36 -10.41
C VAL A 116 -3.12 0.63 -11.89
N CYS A 117 -2.62 1.74 -12.43
CA CYS A 117 -2.73 2.03 -13.87
C CYS A 117 -1.66 1.28 -14.69
N GLU A 118 -1.83 1.25 -16.00
CA GLU A 118 -0.83 0.69 -16.93
C GLU A 118 0.45 1.54 -16.93
N GLU A 119 1.59 0.93 -17.27
CA GLU A 119 2.90 1.60 -17.28
C GLU A 119 2.90 2.83 -18.20
N GLU A 120 2.17 2.82 -19.29
CA GLU A 120 2.08 3.90 -20.27
C GLU A 120 1.43 5.18 -19.68
N GLU A 121 0.50 5.02 -18.73
CA GLU A 121 -0.22 6.13 -18.08
C GLU A 121 0.63 6.83 -17.01
N TRP A 122 1.53 6.08 -16.39
CA TRP A 122 2.49 6.62 -15.42
C TRP A 122 3.84 5.92 -15.53
N PRO A 123 4.64 6.26 -16.57
CA PRO A 123 5.87 5.56 -16.84
C PRO A 123 6.90 5.82 -15.74
N TYR A 124 7.68 4.78 -15.44
CA TYR A 124 8.80 4.92 -14.54
C TYR A 124 9.92 5.75 -15.18
N ARG A 125 10.28 6.83 -14.50
CA ARG A 125 11.49 7.63 -14.76
C ARG A 125 12.16 7.88 -13.42
N PRO A 126 13.45 7.52 -13.23
CA PRO A 126 14.13 7.71 -11.96
C PRO A 126 14.05 9.16 -11.49
N ASN A 127 13.88 9.34 -10.18
CA ASN A 127 13.85 10.67 -9.54
C ASN A 127 12.82 11.65 -10.14
N ARG A 128 11.80 11.13 -10.83
CA ARG A 128 10.65 11.89 -11.31
C ARG A 128 9.37 11.36 -10.68
N PRO A 129 9.15 11.66 -9.38
CA PRO A 129 7.87 11.37 -8.75
C PRO A 129 6.76 12.13 -9.49
N GLY A 130 5.53 11.66 -9.31
CA GLY A 130 4.36 12.27 -9.93
C GLY A 130 3.15 12.16 -9.02
N ASN A 131 2.01 12.60 -9.54
CA ASN A 131 0.76 12.59 -8.80
C ASN A 131 -0.27 11.65 -9.43
N LEU A 132 -1.18 11.17 -8.59
CA LEU A 132 -2.33 10.40 -9.05
C LEU A 132 -3.37 11.35 -9.62
N THR A 133 -3.37 11.52 -10.95
CA THR A 133 -4.40 12.33 -11.64
C THR A 133 -5.74 11.59 -11.66
N ALA A 134 -6.81 12.31 -12.01
CA ALA A 134 -8.14 11.71 -12.15
C ALA A 134 -8.17 10.63 -13.26
N GLU A 135 -7.44 10.83 -14.37
CA GLU A 135 -7.33 9.84 -15.45
C GLU A 135 -6.63 8.57 -14.94
N ARG A 136 -5.49 8.72 -14.26
CA ARG A 136 -4.74 7.60 -13.66
C ARG A 136 -5.56 6.86 -12.63
N ALA A 137 -6.27 7.56 -11.76
CA ALA A 137 -7.15 6.96 -10.76
C ALA A 137 -8.32 6.20 -11.40
N LYS A 138 -8.82 6.66 -12.55
CA LYS A 138 -9.86 5.96 -13.31
C LYS A 138 -9.32 4.70 -13.98
N ALA A 139 -8.16 4.80 -14.64
CA ALA A 139 -7.47 3.66 -15.26
C ALA A 139 -7.12 2.59 -14.23
N ALA A 140 -6.67 3.01 -13.04
CA ALA A 140 -6.26 2.11 -11.97
C ALA A 140 -7.36 1.16 -11.47
N ARG A 141 -8.63 1.55 -11.62
CA ARG A 141 -9.79 0.71 -11.25
C ARG A 141 -9.93 -0.56 -12.10
N ASN A 142 -9.28 -0.61 -13.26
CA ASN A 142 -9.31 -1.79 -14.12
C ASN A 142 -8.34 -2.89 -13.65
N HIS A 143 -7.41 -2.58 -12.74
CA HIS A 143 -6.41 -3.52 -12.23
C HIS A 143 -6.38 -3.50 -10.70
N THR A 144 -7.45 -4.01 -10.10
CA THR A 144 -7.62 -4.02 -8.65
C THR A 144 -7.24 -5.37 -8.04
N LEU A 145 -6.81 -5.30 -6.79
CA LEU A 145 -6.55 -6.47 -5.96
C LEU A 145 -7.86 -7.16 -5.60
N GLY A 146 -7.95 -8.47 -5.81
CA GLY A 146 -9.10 -9.27 -5.41
C GLY A 146 -8.97 -9.79 -3.99
N ALA A 147 -7.89 -10.51 -3.71
CA ALA A 147 -7.54 -11.00 -2.38
C ALA A 147 -6.03 -11.03 -2.19
N TYR A 148 -5.57 -10.85 -0.96
CA TYR A 148 -4.17 -10.95 -0.58
C TYR A 148 -4.02 -11.74 0.72
N TYR A 149 -2.98 -12.56 0.79
CA TYR A 149 -2.71 -13.41 1.94
C TYR A 149 -1.22 -13.45 2.25
N ARG A 150 -0.88 -13.44 3.55
CA ARG A 150 0.49 -13.57 4.02
C ARG A 150 0.90 -15.03 4.00
N VAL A 151 2.03 -15.35 3.38
CA VAL A 151 2.59 -16.70 3.36
C VAL A 151 3.46 -16.90 4.59
N GLN A 152 3.23 -17.98 5.31
CA GLN A 152 4.06 -18.34 6.46
C GLN A 152 5.47 -18.74 5.99
N PRO A 153 6.52 -18.51 6.79
CA PRO A 153 7.92 -18.81 6.44
C PRO A 153 8.21 -20.32 6.53
N ARG A 154 7.39 -21.13 5.86
CA ARG A 154 7.50 -22.58 5.73
C ARG A 154 7.69 -22.91 4.26
N ILE A 155 8.70 -23.73 3.96
CA ILE A 155 9.05 -24.06 2.58
C ILE A 155 7.87 -24.71 1.83
N SER A 156 7.09 -25.56 2.52
CA SER A 156 5.87 -26.18 2.00
C SER A 156 4.84 -25.15 1.55
N ASP A 157 4.69 -24.08 2.32
CA ASP A 157 3.67 -23.04 2.08
C ASP A 157 4.10 -22.18 0.90
N PHE A 158 5.40 -21.95 0.71
CA PHE A 158 5.94 -21.30 -0.48
C PHE A 158 5.76 -22.16 -1.74
N HIS A 159 6.04 -23.46 -1.66
CA HIS A 159 5.78 -24.38 -2.79
C HIS A 159 4.30 -24.39 -3.15
N ALA A 160 3.41 -24.49 -2.16
CA ALA A 160 1.97 -24.45 -2.38
C ALA A 160 1.50 -23.09 -2.95
N ALA A 161 2.00 -21.99 -2.40
CA ALA A 161 1.71 -20.63 -2.86
C ALA A 161 2.10 -20.41 -4.32
N ILE A 162 3.29 -20.83 -4.75
CA ILE A 162 3.73 -20.71 -6.15
C ILE A 162 2.83 -21.54 -7.07
N ASN A 163 2.44 -22.74 -6.63
CA ASN A 163 1.51 -23.58 -7.36
C ASN A 163 0.13 -22.89 -7.50
N GLU A 164 -0.43 -22.39 -6.40
CA GLU A 164 -1.81 -21.90 -6.33
C GLU A 164 -2.00 -20.48 -6.85
N ALA A 165 -1.14 -19.57 -6.42
CA ALA A 165 -1.19 -18.17 -6.78
C ALA A 165 -0.29 -17.84 -7.98
N GLY A 166 0.65 -18.70 -8.36
CA GLY A 166 1.52 -18.50 -9.51
C GLY A 166 2.82 -17.73 -9.20
N ALA A 167 2.82 -16.86 -8.19
CA ALA A 167 3.99 -16.13 -7.72
C ALA A 167 3.80 -15.60 -6.30
N ILE A 168 4.92 -15.26 -5.66
CA ILE A 168 4.96 -14.66 -4.32
C ILE A 168 5.67 -13.31 -4.42
N PHE A 169 5.05 -12.26 -3.88
CA PHE A 169 5.73 -10.99 -3.64
C PHE A 169 6.46 -11.08 -2.31
N CYS A 170 7.77 -10.88 -2.34
CA CYS A 170 8.67 -11.20 -1.24
C CYS A 170 9.60 -10.03 -0.92
N SER A 171 9.99 -9.89 0.34
CA SER A 171 11.14 -9.08 0.76
C SER A 171 12.15 -9.92 1.53
N ALA A 172 13.42 -9.52 1.48
CA ALA A 172 14.51 -10.19 2.18
C ALA A 172 15.63 -9.22 2.59
N ARG A 173 16.38 -9.60 3.64
CA ARG A 173 17.65 -8.95 3.99
C ARG A 173 18.69 -9.40 2.98
N THR A 174 19.06 -8.52 2.07
CA THR A 174 20.08 -8.81 1.05
C THR A 174 21.48 -8.63 1.60
N HIS A 175 22.39 -9.39 1.01
CA HIS A 175 23.81 -9.39 1.27
C HIS A 175 24.58 -9.20 -0.05
N ILE A 176 25.90 -8.99 0.01
CA ILE A 176 26.71 -8.66 -1.18
C ILE A 176 26.67 -9.73 -2.28
N GLY A 177 26.33 -10.97 -1.93
CA GLY A 177 26.13 -12.07 -2.88
C GLY A 177 25.09 -11.77 -3.95
N TRP A 178 24.06 -10.98 -3.62
CA TRP A 178 23.01 -10.57 -4.55
C TRP A 178 23.53 -9.77 -5.73
N GLN A 179 24.68 -9.11 -5.60
CA GLN A 179 25.29 -8.33 -6.68
C GLN A 179 25.97 -9.20 -7.74
N ARG A 180 26.28 -10.47 -7.40
CA ARG A 180 27.12 -11.36 -8.19
C ARG A 180 26.52 -12.77 -8.36
N PRO A 181 25.25 -12.89 -8.81
CA PRO A 181 24.68 -14.19 -9.11
C PRO A 181 25.50 -14.90 -10.20
N HIS A 182 25.66 -16.21 -10.07
CA HIS A 182 26.47 -16.97 -11.00
C HIS A 182 25.85 -16.94 -12.41
N ARG A 183 26.58 -16.41 -13.41
CA ARG A 183 26.02 -16.09 -14.74
C ARG A 183 25.39 -17.29 -15.46
N SER A 184 25.83 -18.53 -15.24
CA SER A 184 25.25 -19.70 -15.94
C SER A 184 24.16 -20.43 -15.16
N THR A 185 24.20 -20.39 -13.82
CA THR A 185 23.28 -21.17 -12.96
C THR A 185 22.24 -20.28 -12.29
N GLY A 186 22.53 -18.98 -12.16
CA GLY A 186 21.71 -18.00 -11.47
C GLY A 186 21.85 -18.05 -9.96
N LEU A 187 22.61 -19.01 -9.41
CA LEU A 187 22.73 -19.15 -7.96
C LEU A 187 23.32 -17.87 -7.36
N ILE A 188 22.59 -17.27 -6.41
CA ILE A 188 23.10 -16.18 -5.58
C ILE A 188 24.07 -16.81 -4.58
N PRO A 189 25.37 -16.50 -4.62
CA PRO A 189 26.30 -17.03 -3.63
C PRO A 189 26.00 -16.41 -2.27
N PHE A 190 25.77 -17.25 -1.26
CA PHE A 190 25.57 -16.76 0.10
C PHE A 190 26.80 -16.01 0.59
N ASP A 191 26.56 -14.90 1.29
CA ASP A 191 27.57 -14.06 1.93
C ASP A 191 26.91 -13.44 3.15
N ASP A 192 27.59 -13.41 4.29
CA ASP A 192 27.00 -12.91 5.54
C ASP A 192 27.09 -11.39 5.68
N THR A 193 27.73 -10.69 4.73
CA THR A 193 27.85 -9.23 4.72
C THR A 193 26.52 -8.56 4.32
N PRO A 194 25.77 -7.97 5.26
CA PRO A 194 24.46 -7.39 4.97
C PRO A 194 24.58 -6.10 4.17
N VAL A 195 23.61 -5.83 3.29
CA VAL A 195 23.52 -4.58 2.51
C VAL A 195 22.26 -3.79 2.84
N GLY A 196 21.10 -4.44 2.80
CA GLY A 196 19.82 -3.77 3.01
C GLY A 196 18.62 -4.65 2.67
N GLY A 197 17.42 -4.14 2.93
CA GLY A 197 16.19 -4.87 2.61
C GLY A 197 15.83 -4.68 1.14
N HIS A 198 15.41 -5.75 0.47
CA HIS A 198 15.02 -5.68 -0.94
C HIS A 198 13.73 -6.45 -1.20
N ALA A 199 12.90 -5.93 -2.11
CA ALA A 199 11.64 -6.55 -2.49
C ALA A 199 11.64 -7.00 -3.96
N PHE A 200 11.10 -8.18 -4.22
CA PHE A 200 11.17 -8.88 -5.51
C PHE A 200 10.04 -9.91 -5.66
N ALA A 201 9.99 -10.60 -6.79
CA ALA A 201 9.03 -11.69 -7.03
C ALA A 201 9.71 -13.05 -6.99
N ILE A 202 9.10 -14.03 -6.34
CA ILE A 202 9.43 -15.45 -6.50
C ILE A 202 8.45 -16.05 -7.51
N VAL A 203 8.99 -16.63 -8.58
CA VAL A 203 8.24 -17.02 -9.78
C VAL A 203 8.38 -18.52 -10.12
N GLY A 204 8.99 -19.29 -9.22
CA GLY A 204 9.25 -20.71 -9.44
C GLY A 204 10.13 -21.31 -8.36
N TYR A 205 10.36 -22.61 -8.45
CA TYR A 205 11.30 -23.33 -7.58
C TYR A 205 11.78 -24.64 -8.22
N ASP A 206 12.86 -25.19 -7.69
CA ASP A 206 13.35 -26.53 -7.96
C ASP A 206 13.66 -27.27 -6.66
N ASP A 207 14.54 -28.27 -6.67
CA ASP A 207 14.89 -29.06 -5.49
C ASP A 207 15.82 -28.32 -4.51
N LYS A 208 16.39 -27.17 -4.89
CA LYS A 208 17.44 -26.48 -4.12
C LYS A 208 17.17 -25.00 -3.86
N ALA A 209 16.35 -24.36 -4.70
CA ALA A 209 16.22 -22.91 -4.68
C ALA A 209 14.85 -22.41 -5.16
N PHE A 210 14.56 -21.18 -4.80
CA PHE A 210 13.50 -20.37 -5.41
C PHE A 210 14.04 -19.61 -6.62
N TRP A 211 13.23 -19.53 -7.67
CA TRP A 211 13.50 -18.63 -8.80
C TRP A 211 13.03 -17.22 -8.44
N VAL A 212 13.97 -16.28 -8.42
CA VAL A 212 13.74 -14.87 -8.14
C VAL A 212 13.73 -14.09 -9.46
N GLN A 213 12.68 -13.33 -9.70
CA GLN A 213 12.66 -12.22 -10.65
C GLN A 213 12.95 -10.93 -9.90
N ASN A 214 14.09 -10.31 -10.25
CA ASN A 214 14.54 -9.06 -9.64
C ASN A 214 14.19 -7.84 -10.50
N SER A 215 14.44 -6.65 -9.99
CA SER A 215 14.18 -5.35 -10.61
C SER A 215 15.46 -4.58 -10.96
N TRP A 216 16.53 -5.30 -11.34
CA TRP A 216 17.84 -4.73 -11.69
C TRP A 216 18.21 -4.93 -13.18
N GLY A 217 17.19 -4.97 -14.03
CA GLY A 217 17.36 -5.10 -15.48
C GLY A 217 17.78 -6.49 -15.95
N GLU A 218 17.98 -6.62 -17.26
CA GLU A 218 18.26 -7.90 -17.92
C GLU A 218 19.70 -8.40 -17.75
N ASP A 219 20.62 -7.51 -17.39
CA ASP A 219 22.04 -7.83 -17.21
C ASP A 219 22.33 -8.47 -15.85
N TRP A 220 21.37 -8.40 -14.92
CA TRP A 220 21.43 -9.10 -13.65
C TRP A 220 20.99 -10.56 -13.77
N GLY A 221 21.59 -11.44 -12.96
CA GLY A 221 21.21 -12.85 -12.89
C GLY A 221 21.83 -13.70 -14.01
N ILE A 222 21.06 -14.67 -14.50
CA ILE A 222 21.49 -15.60 -15.54
C ILE A 222 21.71 -14.88 -16.87
N GLN A 223 22.82 -15.23 -17.53
CA GLN A 223 23.21 -14.74 -18.85
C GLN A 223 23.34 -15.89 -19.85
N GLY A 224 23.12 -15.58 -21.13
CA GLY A 224 23.27 -16.54 -22.23
C GLY A 224 22.19 -17.62 -22.32
N LYS A 225 21.13 -17.55 -21.50
CA LYS A 225 19.95 -18.44 -21.58
C LYS A 225 18.69 -17.63 -21.95
N PRO A 226 18.06 -17.89 -23.11
CA PRO A 226 16.82 -17.22 -23.50
C PRO A 226 15.74 -17.32 -22.41
N GLY A 227 15.05 -16.21 -22.14
CA GLY A 227 13.97 -16.16 -21.13
C GLY A 227 14.43 -16.26 -19.67
N ARG A 228 15.75 -16.16 -19.38
CA ARG A 228 16.30 -16.25 -18.02
C ARG A 228 17.04 -15.00 -17.53
N ARG A 229 17.18 -13.98 -18.38
CA ARG A 229 17.75 -12.67 -18.01
C ARG A 229 16.91 -12.04 -16.89
N GLY A 230 17.55 -11.30 -15.98
CA GLY A 230 16.88 -10.70 -14.82
C GLY A 230 16.42 -11.71 -13.75
N LEU A 231 16.75 -13.01 -13.90
CA LEU A 231 16.40 -14.07 -12.97
C LEU A 231 17.62 -14.67 -12.28
N ALA A 232 17.45 -15.05 -11.02
CA ALA A 232 18.44 -15.76 -10.23
C ALA A 232 17.78 -16.86 -9.38
N ARG A 233 18.60 -17.67 -8.72
CA ARG A 233 18.20 -18.75 -7.82
C ARG A 233 18.65 -18.42 -6.41
N TRP A 234 17.69 -18.28 -5.50
CA TRP A 234 17.91 -18.02 -4.09
C TRP A 234 17.78 -19.33 -3.32
N SER A 235 18.87 -19.80 -2.71
CA SER A 235 18.91 -21.13 -2.08
C SER A 235 17.97 -21.19 -0.88
N TYR A 236 17.52 -22.39 -0.51
CA TYR A 236 16.61 -22.55 0.63
C TYR A 236 17.26 -22.20 1.97
N GLU A 237 18.58 -22.39 2.11
CA GLU A 237 19.34 -22.01 3.29
C GLU A 237 19.40 -20.50 3.46
N ASP A 238 19.70 -19.79 2.36
CA ASP A 238 19.72 -18.32 2.32
C ASP A 238 18.31 -17.75 2.56
N TRP A 239 17.30 -18.30 1.87
CA TRP A 239 15.88 -17.97 2.09
C TRP A 239 15.47 -18.10 3.56
N HIS A 240 15.83 -19.20 4.20
CA HIS A 240 15.43 -19.47 5.59
C HIS A 240 16.01 -18.43 6.56
N GLN A 241 17.21 -17.91 6.29
CA GLN A 241 17.89 -16.93 7.14
C GLN A 241 17.44 -15.49 6.88
N ASN A 242 17.16 -15.16 5.61
CA ASN A 242 17.07 -13.77 5.18
C ASN A 242 15.66 -13.30 4.81
N LEU A 243 14.67 -14.19 4.73
CA LEU A 243 13.27 -13.82 4.47
C LEU A 243 12.76 -12.77 5.47
N MET A 244 12.08 -11.75 4.95
CA MET A 244 11.38 -10.74 5.74
C MET A 244 9.87 -10.93 5.62
N ASP A 245 9.31 -10.76 4.42
CA ASP A 245 7.87 -10.84 4.16
C ASP A 245 7.57 -11.63 2.89
N ALA A 246 6.39 -12.25 2.86
CA ALA A 246 5.91 -12.99 1.70
C ALA A 246 4.38 -12.92 1.59
N TRP A 247 3.92 -12.62 0.38
CA TRP A 247 2.52 -12.36 0.08
C TRP A 247 2.11 -12.97 -1.25
N VAL A 248 0.89 -13.50 -1.31
CA VAL A 248 0.25 -13.98 -2.54
C VAL A 248 -1.02 -13.21 -2.83
N PHE A 249 -1.41 -13.17 -4.11
CA PHE A 249 -2.54 -12.40 -4.58
C PHE A 249 -3.44 -13.18 -5.53
N SER A 250 -4.71 -12.80 -5.52
CA SER A 250 -5.62 -13.02 -6.63
C SER A 250 -6.05 -11.67 -7.19
N LEU A 251 -5.91 -11.46 -8.51
CA LEU A 251 -6.41 -10.24 -9.14
C LEU A 251 -7.94 -10.28 -9.19
N ALA A 252 -8.59 -9.15 -8.93
CA ALA A 252 -10.02 -9.02 -9.13
C ALA A 252 -10.36 -9.15 -10.63
N LEU A 253 -11.56 -9.60 -10.94
CA LEU A 253 -12.10 -9.43 -12.28
C LEU A 253 -12.61 -8.00 -12.40
N SER A 254 -12.32 -7.35 -13.54
CA SER A 254 -12.79 -5.99 -13.78
C SER A 254 -14.31 -5.99 -13.88
N THR A 255 -14.97 -5.36 -12.92
CA THR A 255 -16.42 -5.19 -12.89
C THR A 255 -16.78 -3.69 -12.81
N PRO A 256 -16.42 -2.88 -13.82
CA PRO A 256 -16.62 -1.43 -13.79
C PRO A 256 -18.09 -1.04 -13.59
N GLN A 257 -19.02 -1.88 -14.04
CA GLN A 257 -20.46 -1.70 -13.91
C GLN A 257 -20.98 -1.66 -12.47
N ILE A 258 -20.30 -2.33 -11.52
CA ILE A 258 -20.72 -2.35 -10.11
C ILE A 258 -19.87 -1.42 -9.23
N TRP A 259 -18.83 -0.79 -9.78
CA TRP A 259 -17.91 0.06 -9.00
C TRP A 259 -18.56 1.34 -8.44
N HIS A 260 -19.70 1.75 -9.02
CA HIS A 260 -20.49 2.89 -8.55
C HIS A 260 -21.59 2.49 -7.56
N LEU A 261 -21.78 1.19 -7.33
CA LEU A 261 -22.78 0.70 -6.40
C LEU A 261 -22.16 0.67 -4.99
N PRO A 262 -22.86 1.18 -3.97
CA PRO A 262 -22.37 1.08 -2.61
C PRO A 262 -22.19 -0.40 -2.26
N PRO A 263 -21.08 -0.78 -1.58
CA PRO A 263 -20.86 -2.16 -1.19
C PRO A 263 -22.04 -2.62 -0.32
N SER A 264 -22.75 -3.65 -0.79
CA SER A 264 -23.70 -4.36 0.06
C SER A 264 -22.90 -5.04 1.17
N ILE A 265 -23.17 -4.67 2.42
CA ILE A 265 -22.67 -5.24 3.67
C ILE A 265 -21.79 -6.49 3.46
N GLU A 266 -20.47 -6.37 3.62
CA GLU A 266 -19.59 -7.54 3.69
C GLU A 266 -20.00 -8.37 4.92
N ARG A 267 -20.64 -9.52 4.67
CA ARG A 267 -20.89 -10.51 5.72
C ARG A 267 -19.60 -11.29 5.94
N ASN A 268 -18.84 -10.90 6.97
CA ASN A 268 -17.78 -11.76 7.50
C ASN A 268 -18.37 -13.10 7.99
N ARG A 269 -17.58 -14.18 7.93
CA ARG A 269 -17.90 -15.49 8.55
C ARG A 269 -18.05 -15.40 10.07
N SER A 270 -17.61 -14.31 10.70
CA SER A 270 -18.01 -13.90 12.04
C SER A 270 -19.18 -12.92 11.94
N GLN A 271 -20.28 -13.21 12.64
CA GLN A 271 -21.58 -12.51 12.62
C GLN A 271 -21.56 -10.99 12.98
N ALA A 272 -20.41 -10.34 13.03
CA ALA A 272 -20.30 -8.90 13.23
C ALA A 272 -20.29 -8.17 11.87
N ALA A 273 -21.42 -7.57 11.50
CA ALA A 273 -21.50 -6.66 10.37
C ALA A 273 -20.63 -5.43 10.63
N LYS A 274 -19.47 -5.33 9.97
CA LYS A 274 -18.67 -4.10 9.96
C LYS A 274 -19.15 -3.22 8.81
N THR A 275 -19.48 -1.96 9.08
CA THR A 275 -19.83 -1.01 8.03
C THR A 275 -18.62 -0.77 7.13
N VAL A 276 -18.72 -1.16 5.86
CA VAL A 276 -17.68 -0.92 4.86
C VAL A 276 -17.47 0.58 4.72
N SER A 277 -16.21 1.03 4.71
CA SER A 277 -15.87 2.43 4.43
C SER A 277 -15.67 2.60 2.92
N PRO A 278 -16.10 3.71 2.32
CA PRO A 278 -15.95 3.94 0.89
C PRO A 278 -14.47 4.04 0.52
N GLN A 279 -14.11 3.66 -0.70
CA GLN A 279 -12.75 3.86 -1.17
C GLN A 279 -12.48 5.34 -1.42
N ARG A 280 -11.23 5.80 -1.25
CA ARG A 280 -10.84 7.18 -1.57
C ARG A 280 -11.25 7.57 -2.99
N SER A 281 -11.06 6.66 -3.94
CA SER A 281 -11.38 6.88 -5.35
C SER A 281 -12.87 7.19 -5.60
N GLU A 282 -13.77 6.75 -4.72
CA GLU A 282 -15.22 7.00 -4.81
C GLU A 282 -15.58 8.44 -4.43
N ILE A 283 -14.82 9.03 -3.50
CA ILE A 283 -15.08 10.38 -2.96
C ILE A 283 -14.04 11.40 -3.41
N ALA A 284 -13.03 11.01 -4.19
CA ALA A 284 -12.01 11.89 -4.74
C ALA A 284 -12.64 13.09 -5.50
N GLY A 285 -12.09 14.27 -5.26
CA GLY A 285 -12.62 15.54 -5.78
C GLY A 285 -13.77 16.14 -4.97
N HIS A 286 -14.20 15.48 -3.88
CA HIS A 286 -15.24 15.97 -2.97
C HIS A 286 -14.74 16.18 -1.54
N PHE A 287 -13.43 16.09 -1.30
CA PHE A 287 -12.87 16.37 0.01
C PHE A 287 -11.46 16.94 -0.06
N VAL A 288 -11.07 17.64 1.02
CA VAL A 288 -9.69 17.92 1.43
C VAL A 288 -9.50 17.38 2.84
N HIS A 289 -8.34 16.79 3.12
CA HIS A 289 -8.01 16.28 4.44
C HIS A 289 -6.84 17.07 5.02
N VAL A 290 -7.09 17.69 6.17
CA VAL A 290 -6.16 18.58 6.87
C VAL A 290 -5.96 18.03 8.28
N ASP A 291 -4.70 18.05 8.72
CA ASP A 291 -4.26 17.60 10.03
C ASP A 291 -3.19 18.59 10.52
N ASP A 292 -3.35 19.12 11.73
CA ASP A 292 -2.48 20.13 12.34
C ASP A 292 -1.98 21.24 11.40
N GLY A 293 -2.93 21.88 10.69
CA GLY A 293 -2.61 22.99 9.79
C GLY A 293 -2.06 22.60 8.42
N SER A 294 -1.74 21.33 8.22
CA SER A 294 -1.08 20.83 7.01
C SER A 294 -1.97 19.84 6.25
N PHE A 295 -1.69 19.65 4.97
CA PHE A 295 -2.34 18.59 4.19
C PHE A 295 -2.00 17.22 4.77
N HIS A 296 -3.01 16.40 5.04
CA HIS A 296 -2.79 15.01 5.43
C HIS A 296 -2.46 14.18 4.18
N THR A 297 -1.16 14.06 3.86
CA THR A 297 -0.66 13.44 2.62
C THR A 297 -0.45 11.92 2.71
N GLN A 298 -0.81 11.31 3.84
CA GLN A 298 -0.61 9.89 4.15
C GLN A 298 -1.93 9.16 4.41
N GLY A 299 -1.88 7.83 4.55
CA GLY A 299 -3.01 6.98 4.91
C GLY A 299 -4.08 6.84 3.82
N THR A 300 -5.24 6.27 4.18
CA THR A 300 -6.29 5.90 3.21
C THR A 300 -6.95 7.09 2.52
N TYR A 301 -7.21 8.18 3.24
CA TYR A 301 -7.89 9.39 2.70
C TYR A 301 -6.92 10.57 2.63
N TRP A 302 -5.79 10.37 1.98
CA TRP A 302 -4.82 11.43 1.78
C TRP A 302 -5.37 12.54 0.87
N SER A 303 -4.90 13.77 1.06
CA SER A 303 -5.18 14.91 0.18
C SER A 303 -3.97 15.82 0.12
N ASP A 304 -3.74 16.47 -1.02
CA ASP A 304 -2.72 17.51 -1.17
C ASP A 304 -3.23 18.75 -1.92
N ALA A 305 -2.38 19.79 -2.03
CA ALA A 305 -2.71 21.02 -2.75
C ALA A 305 -3.01 20.77 -4.25
N GLN A 306 -2.48 19.70 -4.84
CA GLN A 306 -2.75 19.35 -6.23
C GLN A 306 -4.15 18.73 -6.38
N ASP A 307 -4.63 17.94 -5.43
CA ASP A 307 -6.02 17.44 -5.41
C ASP A 307 -7.02 18.62 -5.40
N VAL A 308 -6.79 19.60 -4.53
CA VAL A 308 -7.62 20.82 -4.43
C VAL A 308 -7.59 21.59 -5.75
N ARG A 309 -6.39 21.84 -6.30
CA ARG A 309 -6.24 22.55 -7.59
C ARG A 309 -6.88 21.81 -8.75
N THR A 310 -6.80 20.48 -8.77
CA THR A 310 -7.42 19.65 -9.81
C THR A 310 -8.93 19.76 -9.75
N THR A 311 -9.50 19.67 -8.55
CA THR A 311 -10.95 19.85 -8.33
C THR A 311 -11.40 21.25 -8.74
N ALA A 312 -10.69 22.28 -8.30
CA ALA A 312 -11.00 23.67 -8.64
C ALA A 312 -10.96 23.91 -10.15
N LYS A 313 -9.93 23.40 -10.85
CA LYS A 313 -9.84 23.48 -12.32
C LYS A 313 -10.98 22.74 -13.01
N HIS A 314 -11.34 21.56 -12.53
CA HIS A 314 -12.46 20.79 -13.08
C HIS A 314 -13.79 21.56 -12.92
N LEU A 315 -14.03 22.15 -11.74
CA LEU A 315 -15.21 22.99 -11.50
C LEU A 315 -15.21 24.27 -12.33
N ALA A 316 -14.07 24.92 -12.51
CA ALA A 316 -13.96 26.13 -13.32
C ALA A 316 -14.30 25.85 -14.80
N ARG A 317 -13.92 24.66 -15.31
CA ARG A 317 -14.14 24.26 -16.71
C ARG A 317 -15.51 23.66 -16.99
N HIS A 318 -16.00 22.80 -16.09
CA HIS A 318 -17.19 21.97 -16.34
C HIS A 318 -18.31 22.20 -15.31
N GLY A 319 -18.05 23.00 -14.27
CA GLY A 319 -18.98 23.20 -13.17
C GLY A 319 -20.03 24.25 -13.44
N LYS A 320 -19.74 25.30 -14.23
CA LYS A 320 -20.65 26.45 -14.42
C LYS A 320 -22.01 26.07 -14.99
N ASP A 321 -22.04 25.14 -15.95
CA ASP A 321 -23.28 24.73 -16.61
C ASP A 321 -24.01 23.63 -15.82
N ARG A 322 -23.33 22.96 -14.88
CA ARG A 322 -23.83 21.78 -14.18
C ARG A 322 -24.20 22.04 -12.72
N TYR A 323 -23.52 22.96 -12.05
CA TYR A 323 -23.71 23.25 -10.63
C TYR A 323 -23.91 24.76 -10.42
N ARG A 324 -25.02 25.11 -9.76
CA ARG A 324 -25.39 26.48 -9.41
C ARG A 324 -24.76 26.94 -8.10
N HIS A 325 -24.41 25.99 -7.22
CA HIS A 325 -23.90 26.27 -5.88
C HIS A 325 -22.71 25.38 -5.54
N LEU A 326 -21.82 25.90 -4.68
CA LEU A 326 -20.73 25.16 -4.04
C LEU A 326 -21.04 25.06 -2.55
N LEU A 327 -21.09 23.83 -2.01
CA LEU A 327 -21.20 23.58 -0.58
C LEU A 327 -19.81 23.26 -0.04
N LEU A 328 -19.33 24.07 0.91
CA LEU A 328 -18.17 23.73 1.71
C LEU A 328 -18.66 23.15 3.05
N TYR A 329 -18.36 21.88 3.32
CA TYR A 329 -18.82 21.18 4.52
C TYR A 329 -17.64 20.80 5.40
N ALA A 330 -17.41 21.55 6.48
CA ALA A 330 -16.40 21.22 7.47
C ALA A 330 -16.90 20.16 8.46
N HIS A 331 -16.25 19.00 8.49
CA HIS A 331 -16.51 17.98 9.49
C HIS A 331 -15.94 18.45 10.85
N GLY A 332 -16.63 18.13 11.95
CA GLY A 332 -16.10 18.40 13.28
C GLY A 332 -14.89 17.51 13.59
N GLY A 333 -13.90 18.04 14.32
CA GLY A 333 -12.62 17.37 14.61
C GLY A 333 -12.67 16.07 15.43
N LEU A 334 -13.85 15.66 15.90
CA LEU A 334 -14.07 14.40 16.61
C LEU A 334 -14.55 13.26 15.69
N ASN A 335 -14.61 13.50 14.37
CA ASN A 335 -15.01 12.47 13.42
C ASN A 335 -13.77 11.74 12.89
N SER A 336 -13.74 10.41 13.03
CA SER A 336 -12.73 9.61 12.34
C SER A 336 -12.76 9.85 10.81
N PRO A 337 -11.62 9.77 10.12
CA PRO A 337 -11.57 9.91 8.66
C PRO A 337 -12.56 8.97 7.93
N LYS A 338 -12.71 7.73 8.43
CA LYS A 338 -13.67 6.74 7.91
C LYS A 338 -15.13 7.16 8.05
N ALA A 339 -15.49 7.84 9.14
CA ALA A 339 -16.86 8.34 9.34
C ALA A 339 -17.16 9.52 8.41
N SER A 340 -16.21 10.43 8.26
CA SER A 340 -16.31 11.56 7.32
C SER A 340 -16.45 11.05 5.88
N ALA A 341 -15.63 10.08 5.48
CA ALA A 341 -15.69 9.45 4.15
C ALA A 341 -17.06 8.83 3.85
N ARG A 342 -17.65 8.09 4.79
CA ARG A 342 -19.02 7.52 4.63
C ARG A 342 -20.06 8.61 4.42
N ARG A 343 -19.95 9.72 5.15
CA ARG A 343 -20.87 10.86 5.02
C ARG A 343 -20.73 11.53 3.65
N ILE A 344 -19.50 11.70 3.16
CA ILE A 344 -19.22 12.24 1.82
C ILE A 344 -19.86 11.34 0.76
N ALA A 345 -19.63 10.03 0.82
CA ALA A 345 -20.20 9.08 -0.14
C ALA A 345 -21.74 9.14 -0.16
N ALA A 346 -22.37 9.17 1.03
CA ALA A 346 -23.82 9.24 1.15
C ALA A 346 -24.44 10.56 0.64
N MET A 347 -23.74 11.69 0.80
CA MET A 347 -24.24 13.02 0.44
C MET A 347 -23.91 13.43 -1.00
N LYS A 348 -22.79 12.95 -1.56
CA LYS A 348 -22.21 13.41 -2.83
C LYS A 348 -23.23 13.45 -3.96
N GLN A 349 -23.91 12.33 -4.21
CA GLN A 349 -24.78 12.19 -5.38
C GLN A 349 -26.03 13.07 -5.24
N THR A 350 -26.66 13.06 -4.05
CA THR A 350 -27.83 13.88 -3.75
C THR A 350 -27.60 15.37 -3.99
N PHE A 351 -26.48 15.94 -3.52
CA PHE A 351 -26.19 17.35 -3.78
C PHE A 351 -25.96 17.62 -5.27
N LYS A 352 -25.19 16.76 -5.95
CA LYS A 352 -24.89 16.93 -7.38
C LYS A 352 -26.15 16.89 -8.24
N ASP A 353 -27.09 16.01 -7.93
CA ASP A 353 -28.37 15.89 -8.62
C ASP A 353 -29.25 17.14 -8.42
N ASN A 354 -29.04 17.87 -7.32
CA ASN A 354 -29.70 19.15 -7.03
C ASN A 354 -28.87 20.37 -7.49
N GLY A 355 -27.86 20.18 -8.35
CA GLY A 355 -27.04 21.27 -8.86
C GLY A 355 -26.14 21.94 -7.82
N VAL A 356 -25.85 21.26 -6.71
CA VAL A 356 -24.90 21.71 -5.68
C VAL A 356 -23.66 20.82 -5.73
N TYR A 357 -22.47 21.41 -5.84
CA TYR A 357 -21.24 20.64 -5.72
C TYR A 357 -20.79 20.57 -4.26
N PRO A 358 -20.79 19.38 -3.60
CA PRO A 358 -20.32 19.27 -2.24
C PRO A 358 -18.80 19.09 -2.20
N TYR A 359 -18.12 19.87 -1.38
CA TYR A 359 -16.70 19.76 -1.09
C TYR A 359 -16.47 19.79 0.42
N HIS A 360 -15.92 18.71 0.94
CA HIS A 360 -15.86 18.46 2.38
C HIS A 360 -14.45 18.74 2.94
N ILE A 361 -14.38 19.31 4.14
CA ILE A 361 -13.13 19.51 4.86
C ILE A 361 -13.10 18.46 5.97
N MET A 362 -12.28 17.44 5.77
CA MET A 362 -11.98 16.44 6.78
C MET A 362 -10.89 17.02 7.67
N TYR A 363 -11.16 17.06 8.96
CA TYR A 363 -10.25 17.59 9.96
C TYR A 363 -10.05 16.52 11.02
N ASP A 364 -8.84 15.95 11.08
CA ASP A 364 -8.41 15.12 12.19
C ASP A 364 -7.69 16.04 13.19
N THR A 365 -7.86 15.76 14.48
CA THR A 365 -7.25 16.58 15.53
C THR A 365 -6.12 15.85 16.24
N GLY A 366 -5.74 14.65 15.78
CA GLY A 366 -4.76 13.76 16.44
C GLY A 366 -5.24 13.17 17.77
N ILE A 367 -6.10 13.90 18.48
CA ILE A 367 -6.72 13.60 19.78
C ILE A 367 -7.26 12.16 19.85
N LEU A 368 -7.98 11.68 18.84
CA LEU A 368 -8.61 10.35 18.89
C LEU A 368 -7.60 9.21 18.78
N GLU A 369 -6.49 9.40 18.08
CA GLU A 369 -5.41 8.40 17.99
C GLU A 369 -4.55 8.44 19.25
N GLU A 370 -4.23 9.62 19.80
CA GLU A 370 -3.56 9.74 21.11
C GLU A 370 -4.35 9.05 22.23
N ILE A 371 -5.68 9.19 22.22
CA ILE A 371 -6.58 8.54 23.18
C ILE A 371 -6.52 7.01 23.03
N LYS A 372 -6.55 6.50 21.79
CA LYS A 372 -6.44 5.06 21.54
C LYS A 372 -5.09 4.52 21.98
N ASP A 373 -4.01 5.22 21.69
CA ASP A 373 -2.64 4.79 22.01
C ASP A 373 -2.40 4.74 23.53
N VAL A 374 -2.91 5.72 24.28
CA VAL A 374 -2.84 5.71 25.76
C VAL A 374 -3.63 4.52 26.34
N ILE A 375 -4.79 4.22 25.76
CA ILE A 375 -5.66 3.12 26.22
C ILE A 375 -5.06 1.75 25.85
N LEU A 376 -4.54 1.60 24.62
CA LEU A 376 -3.90 0.38 24.13
C LEU A 376 -2.61 0.07 24.90
N LYS A 377 -1.76 1.08 25.15
CA LYS A 377 -0.55 0.92 25.97
C LYS A 377 -0.88 0.46 27.39
N ARG A 378 -1.98 0.94 28.00
CA ARG A 378 -2.41 0.49 29.34
C ARG A 378 -3.12 -0.86 29.33
N ALA A 379 -3.86 -1.20 28.28
CA ALA A 379 -4.52 -2.49 28.14
C ALA A 379 -3.53 -3.65 27.97
N ALA A 380 -2.41 -3.42 27.27
CA ALA A 380 -1.30 -4.37 27.14
C ALA A 380 -0.60 -4.67 28.48
N HIS A 381 -0.68 -3.77 29.47
CA HIS A 381 -0.19 -4.00 30.82
C HIS A 381 -1.21 -4.66 31.75
N ALA A 382 -2.49 -4.74 31.36
CA ALA A 382 -3.59 -5.23 32.19
C ALA A 382 -4.11 -6.62 31.77
N THR A 383 -3.51 -7.25 30.75
CA THR A 383 -4.01 -8.48 30.12
C THR A 383 -3.65 -9.76 30.89
N GLU A 384 -3.86 -9.76 32.22
CA GLU A 384 -3.76 -10.98 33.03
C GLU A 384 -5.09 -11.43 33.68
N ARG A 385 -6.20 -10.69 33.57
CA ARG A 385 -7.51 -11.16 34.11
C ARG A 385 -8.68 -10.80 33.20
N ALA A 386 -9.60 -11.75 33.05
CA ALA A 386 -10.73 -11.71 32.12
C ALA A 386 -11.73 -10.59 32.44
N GLY A 387 -12.12 -9.80 31.43
CA GLY A 387 -13.13 -8.74 31.54
C GLY A 387 -13.13 -7.65 30.44
N ALA A 388 -12.54 -7.91 29.27
CA ALA A 388 -11.99 -6.86 28.40
C ALA A 388 -12.97 -5.93 27.65
N ILE A 389 -14.28 -6.18 27.63
CA ILE A 389 -15.22 -5.39 26.80
C ILE A 389 -16.00 -4.34 27.61
N SER A 390 -16.43 -4.63 28.85
CA SER A 390 -17.12 -3.65 29.71
C SER A 390 -16.16 -2.62 30.31
N ASP A 391 -14.93 -3.02 30.62
CA ASP A 391 -13.90 -2.13 31.19
C ASP A 391 -13.43 -1.06 30.19
N TRP A 392 -13.55 -1.31 28.88
CA TRP A 392 -13.09 -0.40 27.84
C TRP A 392 -14.01 0.82 27.69
N SER A 393 -15.33 0.62 27.77
CA SER A 393 -16.30 1.74 27.71
C SER A 393 -16.24 2.61 28.96
N ASP A 394 -16.13 1.99 30.14
CA ASP A 394 -16.14 2.71 31.41
C ASP A 394 -14.85 3.53 31.61
N ARG A 395 -13.69 3.01 31.20
CA ARG A 395 -12.41 3.76 31.29
C ARG A 395 -12.27 4.86 30.24
N LEU A 396 -12.82 4.65 29.04
CA LEU A 396 -12.87 5.70 28.02
C LEU A 396 -13.78 6.86 28.47
N LEU A 397 -14.90 6.56 29.13
CA LEU A 397 -15.80 7.55 29.74
C LEU A 397 -15.16 8.27 30.94
N GLU A 398 -14.43 7.53 31.79
CA GLU A 398 -13.72 8.08 32.96
C GLU A 398 -12.52 8.97 32.57
N TRP A 399 -11.90 8.74 31.41
CA TRP A 399 -10.78 9.55 30.93
C TRP A 399 -11.22 10.76 30.08
N THR A 400 -12.25 10.60 29.24
CA THR A 400 -12.85 11.72 28.49
C THR A 400 -13.45 12.79 29.42
N THR A 401 -13.80 12.43 30.65
CA THR A 401 -14.24 13.36 31.70
C THR A 401 -13.09 14.01 32.49
N ARG A 402 -11.84 13.50 32.37
CA ARG A 402 -10.65 13.97 33.09
C ARG A 402 -9.80 14.99 32.32
N VAL A 403 -9.86 15.02 30.99
CA VAL A 403 -9.29 16.13 30.22
C VAL A 403 -10.25 17.33 30.40
N PRO A 404 -9.80 18.49 30.91
CA PRO A 404 -10.70 19.63 31.01
C PRO A 404 -11.10 19.96 29.57
N GLY A 405 -12.38 19.84 29.21
CA GLY A 405 -12.87 20.02 27.84
C GLY A 405 -12.44 21.36 27.19
N ARG A 406 -11.99 22.33 28.00
CA ARG A 406 -11.32 23.56 27.54
C ARG A 406 -9.97 23.35 26.86
N ALA A 407 -9.14 22.39 27.31
CA ALA A 407 -7.85 22.07 26.68
C ALA A 407 -8.07 21.44 25.31
N LEU A 408 -8.92 20.42 25.25
CA LEU A 408 -9.40 19.78 24.02
C LEU A 408 -9.98 20.82 23.03
N TRP A 409 -10.88 21.67 23.52
CA TRP A 409 -11.50 22.72 22.72
C TRP A 409 -10.50 23.78 22.25
N ARG A 410 -9.45 24.07 23.02
CA ARG A 410 -8.40 25.01 22.63
C ARG A 410 -7.49 24.42 21.56
N GLU A 411 -7.15 23.15 21.69
CA GLU A 411 -6.40 22.40 20.69
C GLU A 411 -7.16 22.29 19.37
N MET A 412 -8.45 21.89 19.42
CA MET A 412 -9.34 21.90 18.25
C MET A 412 -9.41 23.28 17.58
N LYS A 413 -9.50 24.37 18.36
CA LYS A 413 -9.50 25.74 17.82
C LYS A 413 -8.15 26.14 17.25
N SER A 414 -7.06 25.74 17.88
CA SER A 414 -5.70 26.01 17.43
C SER A 414 -5.44 25.31 16.10
N GLY A 415 -5.66 24.00 16.04
CA GLY A 415 -5.44 23.25 14.82
C GLY A 415 -6.47 23.56 13.72
N ALA A 416 -7.68 24.06 14.05
CA ALA A 416 -8.61 24.58 13.05
C ALA A 416 -8.19 25.97 12.50
N ALA A 417 -7.43 26.76 13.26
CA ALA A 417 -6.93 28.06 12.85
C ALA A 417 -5.59 27.99 12.09
N GLN A 418 -4.73 27.03 12.44
CA GLN A 418 -3.42 26.82 11.82
C GLN A 418 -3.44 26.68 10.28
N PRO A 419 -4.42 26.01 9.64
CA PRO A 419 -4.46 25.90 8.19
C PRO A 419 -4.56 27.26 7.51
N PHE A 420 -5.19 28.25 8.15
CA PHE A 420 -5.43 29.58 7.58
C PHE A 420 -4.31 30.59 7.87
N LEU A 421 -3.19 30.14 8.45
CA LEU A 421 -1.98 30.95 8.57
C LEU A 421 -1.28 31.03 7.19
N PRO A 422 -0.40 32.02 6.95
CA PRO A 422 0.28 32.19 5.65
C PRO A 422 1.06 30.96 5.15
N THR A 423 1.44 30.06 6.06
CA THR A 423 2.16 28.82 5.78
C THR A 423 1.29 27.57 5.86
N GLY A 424 0.00 27.70 6.15
CA GLY A 424 -0.94 26.59 6.34
C GLY A 424 -1.60 26.13 5.05
N ALA A 425 -2.37 25.04 5.15
CA ALA A 425 -3.00 24.36 4.01
C ALA A 425 -4.35 24.94 3.54
N GLY A 426 -4.91 25.93 4.25
CA GLY A 426 -6.30 26.40 4.16
C GLY A 426 -6.55 27.62 3.30
#